data_AF-A0A1H6KHH6-F1
#
_entry.id   AF-A0A1H6KHH6-F1
#
_cell.length_a   1.000
_cell.length_b   1.000
_cell.length_c   1.000
_cell.angle_alpha   90.00
_cell.angle_beta   90.00
_cell.angle_gamma   90.00
#
_symmetry.space_group_name_H-M   'P 1'
#
loop_
_entity.id
_entity.type
_entity.pdbx_description
1 polymer ?
#
loop_
_entity_poly.entity_id
_entity_poly.type
_entity_poly.pdbx_seq_one_letter_code
_entity_poly.pdbx_strand_id
1 'polypeptide(L)'
;MGRNWDYSKAQGRAKRLSAELHSHNTGQPVPAHPPLFSHCATMQAYFAAGWNNVTEGDIRLHIYVNQTAVPGGTDNLSKFRSLKQCLFQ
;
A
#
# COMPACT_ATOMS: atom_id res chain seq x y z
N MET A 1 -4.25 27.48 -0.52
CA MET A 1 -3.70 26.82 0.68
C MET A 1 -4.29 25.40 0.84
N GLY A 2 -3.98 24.46 -0.07
CA GLY A 2 -4.58 23.11 -0.08
C GLY A 2 -3.64 21.93 0.25
N ARG A 3 -2.33 22.17 0.29
CA ARG A 3 -1.32 21.08 0.28
C ARG A 3 -1.26 20.23 1.55
N ASN A 4 -1.62 20.79 2.70
CA ASN A 4 -1.40 20.13 3.99
C ASN A 4 -2.46 19.04 4.28
N TRP A 5 -3.73 19.32 3.98
CA TRP A 5 -4.80 18.34 4.17
C TRP A 5 -4.72 17.21 3.14
N ASP A 6 -4.36 17.52 1.89
CA ASP A 6 -4.06 16.52 0.85
C ASP A 6 -2.91 15.60 1.28
N TYR A 7 -1.83 16.19 1.81
CA TYR A 7 -0.71 15.43 2.35
C TYR A 7 -1.12 14.51 3.50
N SER A 8 -1.93 15.01 4.44
CA SER A 8 -2.42 14.19 5.57
C SER A 8 -3.25 13.01 5.09
N LYS A 9 -4.13 13.22 4.11
CA LYS A 9 -4.94 12.18 3.50
C LYS A 9 -4.09 11.14 2.79
N ALA A 10 -3.11 11.57 2.00
CA ALA A 10 -2.17 10.69 1.31
C ALA A 10 -1.34 9.86 2.31
N GLN A 11 -0.87 10.48 3.40
CA GLN A 11 -0.14 9.80 4.48
C GLN A 11 -1.00 8.76 5.20
N GLY A 12 -2.29 9.05 5.45
CA GLY A 12 -3.24 8.09 6.03
C GLY A 12 -3.34 6.82 5.21
N ARG A 13 -3.53 6.98 3.89
CA ARG A 13 -3.59 5.86 2.95
C ARG A 13 -2.28 5.07 2.90
N ALA A 14 -1.16 5.76 2.77
CA ALA A 14 0.17 5.13 2.70
C ALA A 14 0.47 4.31 3.97
N LYS A 15 0.21 4.87 5.16
CA LYS A 15 0.42 4.17 6.42
C LYS A 15 -0.49 2.96 6.56
N ARG A 16 -1.77 3.03 6.17
CA ARG A 16 -2.67 1.86 6.19
C ARG A 16 -2.11 0.74 5.32
N LEU A 17 -1.77 1.04 4.06
CA LEU A 17 -1.22 0.04 3.13
C LEU A 17 0.09 -0.59 3.65
N SER A 18 0.97 0.21 4.26
CA SER A 18 2.20 -0.32 4.88
C SER A 18 1.92 -1.24 6.06
N ALA A 19 0.89 -0.95 6.86
CA ALA A 19 0.49 -1.78 7.99
C ALA A 19 -0.14 -3.09 7.50
N GLU A 20 -0.92 -3.06 6.42
CA GLU A 20 -1.48 -4.27 5.78
C GLU A 20 -0.38 -5.15 5.19
N LEU A 21 0.62 -4.57 4.53
CA LEU A 21 1.79 -5.31 4.06
C LEU A 21 2.55 -5.93 5.23
N HIS A 22 2.76 -5.17 6.31
CA HIS A 22 3.40 -5.70 7.51
C HIS A 22 2.59 -6.85 8.12
N SER A 23 1.28 -6.69 8.26
CA SER A 23 0.34 -7.71 8.72
C SER A 23 0.40 -8.97 7.87
N HIS A 24 0.45 -8.81 6.54
CA HIS A 24 0.62 -9.95 5.64
C HIS A 24 1.94 -10.69 5.89
N ASN A 25 3.03 -9.98 6.15
CA ASN A 25 4.36 -10.58 6.31
C ASN A 25 4.59 -11.20 7.69
N THR A 26 4.05 -10.61 8.75
CA THR A 26 4.30 -11.03 10.15
C THR A 26 3.11 -11.74 10.79
N GLY A 27 1.93 -11.68 10.17
CA GLY A 27 0.67 -12.17 10.74
C GLY A 27 0.10 -11.29 11.85
N GLN A 28 0.69 -10.11 12.12
CA GLN A 28 0.19 -9.20 13.15
C GLN A 28 -1.04 -8.40 12.66
N PRO A 29 -2.09 -8.23 13.47
CA PRO A 29 -3.28 -7.54 13.04
C PRO A 29 -3.04 -6.04 12.79
N VAL A 30 -3.68 -5.49 11.75
CA VAL A 30 -3.67 -4.05 11.49
C VAL A 30 -4.56 -3.30 12.49
N PRO A 31 -4.11 -2.17 13.05
CA PRO A 31 -4.95 -1.37 13.94
C PRO A 31 -6.29 -0.98 13.31
N ALA A 32 -7.39 -1.21 14.03
CA ALA A 32 -8.72 -0.80 13.58
C ALA A 32 -8.84 0.73 13.51
N HIS A 33 -8.20 1.44 14.45
CA HIS A 33 -8.21 2.89 14.51
C HIS A 33 -6.93 3.50 13.91
N PRO A 34 -7.04 4.63 13.20
CA PRO A 34 -5.88 5.33 12.67
C PRO A 34 -5.00 5.85 13.82
N PRO A 35 -3.67 5.69 13.75
CA PRO A 35 -2.77 6.24 14.75
C PRO A 35 -2.77 7.76 14.74
N LEU A 36 -2.26 8.35 15.83
CA LEU A 36 -2.04 9.79 15.89
C LEU A 36 -0.97 10.19 14.85
N PHE A 37 -1.31 11.14 13.99
CA PHE A 37 -0.44 11.68 12.94
C PHE A 37 -0.17 13.18 13.15
N SER A 38 -1.18 13.93 13.60
CA SER A 38 -1.05 15.37 13.87
C SER A 38 -1.83 15.77 15.11
N HIS A 39 -1.29 16.73 15.87
CA HIS A 39 -2.03 17.38 16.96
C HIS A 39 -3.07 18.39 16.45
N CYS A 40 -3.02 18.76 15.16
CA CYS A 40 -4.06 19.56 14.54
C CYS A 40 -5.26 18.66 14.20
N ALA A 41 -6.40 18.90 14.84
CA ALA A 41 -7.62 18.09 14.68
C ALA A 41 -8.05 17.98 13.20
N THR A 42 -7.97 19.06 12.42
CA THR A 42 -8.31 19.06 11.00
C THR A 42 -7.40 18.10 10.22
N MET A 43 -6.09 18.17 10.43
CA MET A 43 -5.12 17.31 9.75
C MET A 43 -5.28 15.84 10.17
N GLN A 44 -5.54 15.60 11.45
CA GLN A 44 -5.82 14.27 11.97
C GLN A 44 -7.10 13.69 11.37
N ALA A 45 -8.14 14.49 11.18
CA ALA A 45 -9.38 14.05 10.54
C ALA A 45 -9.15 13.65 9.07
N TYR A 46 -8.39 14.44 8.31
CA TYR A 46 -8.03 14.07 6.92
C TYR A 46 -7.14 12.82 6.85
N PHE A 47 -6.22 12.66 7.80
CA PHE A 47 -5.43 11.44 7.93
C PHE A 47 -6.32 10.21 8.21
N ALA A 48 -7.25 10.32 9.16
CA ALA A 48 -8.20 9.26 9.48
C ALA A 48 -9.08 8.91 8.27
N ALA A 49 -9.54 9.91 7.51
CA ALA A 49 -10.27 9.70 6.27
C ALA A 49 -9.43 8.95 5.23
N GLY A 50 -8.13 9.29 5.10
CA GLY A 50 -7.20 8.57 4.22
C GLY A 50 -6.97 7.12 4.63
N TRP A 51 -6.85 6.85 5.93
CA TRP A 51 -6.66 5.51 6.50
C TRP A 51 -7.86 4.60 6.25
N ASN A 52 -9.08 5.11 6.44
CA ASN A 52 -10.31 4.33 6.29
C ASN A 52 -10.77 4.19 4.82
N ASN A 53 -10.24 5.00 3.90
CA ASN A 53 -10.61 4.97 2.48
C ASN A 53 -9.70 4.02 1.66
N VAL A 54 -9.10 3.03 2.30
CA VAL A 54 -8.32 1.98 1.64
C VAL A 54 -9.23 0.80 1.37
N THR A 55 -9.36 0.42 0.10
CA THR A 55 -10.17 -0.72 -0.29
C THR A 55 -9.36 -2.01 -0.27
N GLU A 56 -10.05 -3.15 -0.19
CA GLU A 56 -9.44 -4.47 -0.33
C GLU A 56 -8.65 -4.61 -1.65
N GLY A 57 -9.14 -4.00 -2.74
CA GLY A 57 -8.44 -3.99 -4.02
C GLY A 57 -7.10 -3.26 -3.96
N ASP A 58 -7.05 -2.13 -3.25
CA ASP A 58 -5.81 -1.38 -3.02
C ASP A 58 -4.80 -2.19 -2.21
N ILE A 59 -5.28 -2.91 -1.19
CA ILE A 59 -4.44 -3.76 -0.33
C ILE A 59 -3.82 -4.88 -1.14
N ARG A 60 -4.64 -5.63 -1.89
CA ARG A 60 -4.18 -6.73 -2.73
C ARG A 60 -3.18 -6.28 -3.78
N LEU A 61 -3.46 -5.17 -4.46
CA LEU A 61 -2.54 -4.60 -5.44
C LEU A 61 -1.23 -4.18 -4.77
N HIS A 62 -1.28 -3.52 -3.61
CA HIS A 62 -0.10 -3.11 -2.89
C HIS A 62 0.76 -4.31 -2.44
N ILE A 63 0.14 -5.35 -1.89
CA ILE A 63 0.83 -6.58 -1.49
C ILE A 63 1.45 -7.25 -2.71
N TYR A 64 0.70 -7.43 -3.79
CA TYR A 64 1.17 -8.06 -5.02
C TYR A 64 2.37 -7.31 -5.63
N VAL A 65 2.31 -5.97 -5.72
CA VAL A 65 3.41 -5.15 -6.24
C VAL A 65 4.66 -5.25 -5.37
N ASN A 66 4.52 -5.37 -4.05
CA ASN A 66 5.67 -5.53 -3.15
C ASN A 66 6.20 -6.98 -3.03
N GLN A 67 5.36 -7.98 -3.30
CA GLN A 67 5.73 -9.41 -3.27
C GLN A 67 6.28 -9.92 -4.59
N THR A 68 5.79 -9.37 -5.70
CA THR A 68 6.46 -9.48 -6.98
C THR A 68 7.75 -8.69 -6.88
N ALA A 69 8.76 -9.32 -6.25
CA ALA A 69 10.07 -9.31 -6.82
C ALA A 69 9.89 -9.71 -8.29
N VAL A 70 9.62 -8.72 -9.13
CA VAL A 70 10.06 -8.78 -10.51
C VAL A 70 11.48 -9.31 -10.39
N PRO A 71 11.79 -10.53 -10.88
CA PRO A 71 13.15 -11.01 -10.81
C PRO A 71 13.99 -9.87 -11.36
N GLY A 72 14.93 -9.38 -10.54
CA GLY A 72 15.71 -8.17 -10.76
C GLY A 72 16.64 -8.26 -11.97
N GLY A 73 16.27 -8.99 -13.02
CA GLY A 73 16.74 -8.73 -14.36
C GLY A 73 16.07 -7.46 -14.86
N THR A 74 16.88 -6.44 -15.10
CA THR A 74 16.55 -5.21 -15.84
C THR A 74 16.03 -5.48 -17.25
N ASP A 75 16.02 -6.73 -17.69
CA ASP A 75 15.85 -7.12 -19.08
C ASP A 75 14.41 -7.57 -19.33
N ASN A 76 13.68 -6.78 -20.13
CA ASN A 76 12.31 -7.07 -20.54
C ASN A 76 12.15 -8.45 -21.22
N LEU A 77 13.24 -8.96 -21.81
CA LEU A 77 13.34 -10.30 -22.40
C LEU A 77 13.15 -11.42 -21.38
N SER A 78 13.69 -11.27 -20.17
CA SER A 78 13.61 -12.29 -19.11
C SER A 78 12.17 -12.45 -18.61
N LYS A 79 11.44 -11.34 -18.50
CA LYS A 79 10.01 -11.33 -18.15
C LYS A 79 9.14 -11.97 -19.25
N PHE A 80 9.46 -11.72 -20.52
CA PHE A 80 8.75 -12.35 -21.64
C PHE A 80 8.93 -13.87 -21.66
N ARG A 81 10.14 -14.36 -21.36
CA ARG A 81 10.42 -15.80 -21.32
C ARG A 81 9.68 -16.52 -20.19
N SER A 82 9.62 -15.94 -19.00
CA SER A 82 8.88 -16.54 -17.88
C SER A 82 7.38 -16.64 -18.16
N LEU A 83 6.79 -15.61 -18.79
CA LEU A 83 5.38 -15.63 -19.18
C LEU A 83 5.08 -16.72 -20.23
N LYS A 84 5.98 -16.90 -21.20
CA LYS A 84 5.84 -17.92 -22.23
C LYS A 84 5.89 -19.34 -21.63
N GLN A 85 6.74 -19.54 -20.62
CA GLN A 85 6.91 -20.84 -19.98
C GLN A 85 5.66 -21.29 -19.20
N CYS A 86 4.91 -20.36 -18.60
CA CYS A 86 3.63 -20.65 -17.95
C CYS A 86 2.48 -20.92 -18.93
N LEU A 87 2.54 -20.42 -20.18
CA LEU A 87 1.46 -20.55 -21.17
C LEU A 87 1.45 -21.90 -21.90
N PHE A 88 2.59 -22.58 -21.96
CA PHE A 88 2.78 -23.83 -22.70
C PHE A 88 2.93 -25.06 -21.78
N GLN A 89 2.42 -24.99 -20.54
CA GLN A 89 2.29 -26.13 -19.64
C GLN A 89 0.90 -26.77 -19.73
#